data_AF-W7KZP4-F1
#
_entry.id   AF-W7KZP4-F1
#
_cell.length_a   1.000
_cell.length_b   1.000
_cell.length_c   1.000
_cell.angle_alpha   90.00
_cell.angle_beta   90.00
_cell.angle_gamma   90.00
#
_symmetry.space_group_name_H-M   'P 1'
#
loop_
_entity.id
_entity.type
_entity.pdbx_description
1 polymer ?
#
loop_
_entity_poly.entity_id
_entity_poly.type
_entity_poly.pdbx_seq_one_letter_code
_entity_poly.pdbx_strand_id
1 'polypeptide(L)' 'MPFQIKTEVGGFRCDWCGKIVRENPIVVKTCCNNKPWTFCSRECYSQWTREWMRRQEQKTGQRKRQLL' A
#
# COMPACT_ATOMS: atom_id res chain seq x y z
N MET A 1 -2.75 6.24 7.77
CA MET A 1 -3.57 5.05 7.47
C MET A 1 -3.84 5.00 5.97
N PRO A 2 -3.89 3.81 5.34
CA PRO A 2 -4.22 3.67 3.93
C PRO A 2 -5.74 3.84 3.68
N PHE A 3 -6.14 4.55 2.62
CA PHE A 3 -7.55 4.79 2.26
C PHE A 3 -7.90 4.10 0.94
N GLN A 4 -9.00 3.35 0.89
CA GLN A 4 -9.45 2.69 -0.33
C GLN A 4 -10.20 3.67 -1.25
N ILE A 5 -9.85 3.68 -2.54
CA ILE A 5 -10.47 4.53 -3.57
C ILE A 5 -11.29 3.64 -4.52
N LYS A 6 -12.52 4.04 -4.83
CA LYS A 6 -13.31 3.42 -5.90
C LYS A 6 -12.77 3.91 -7.24
N THR A 7 -12.29 3.00 -8.08
CA THR A 7 -11.79 3.34 -9.43
C THR A 7 -12.42 2.42 -10.46
N GLU A 8 -12.87 3.00 -11.58
CA GLU A 8 -13.51 2.30 -12.69
C GLU A 8 -12.57 2.30 -13.90
N VAL A 9 -11.49 1.50 -13.90
CA VAL A 9 -10.68 1.32 -15.12
C VAL A 9 -10.00 -0.06 -15.15
N GLY A 10 -9.81 -0.62 -16.35
CA GLY A 10 -9.36 -1.98 -16.58
C GLY A 10 -7.86 -2.26 -16.35
N GLY A 11 -7.56 -3.55 -16.18
CA GLY A 11 -6.23 -4.13 -16.35
C GLY A 11 -5.15 -3.69 -15.36
N PHE A 12 -5.46 -3.58 -14.07
CA PHE A 12 -4.42 -3.25 -13.08
C PHE A 12 -3.51 -4.43 -12.79
N ARG A 13 -2.21 -4.17 -12.58
CA ARG A 13 -1.28 -5.16 -12.02
C ARG A 13 -1.22 -4.98 -10.51
N CYS A 14 -1.27 -6.07 -9.76
CA CYS A 14 -1.07 -6.06 -8.32
C CYS A 14 0.36 -5.59 -8.01
N ASP A 15 0.51 -4.51 -7.23
CA ASP A 15 1.82 -3.99 -6.84
C ASP A 15 2.55 -4.91 -5.85
N TRP A 16 1.83 -5.88 -5.22
CA TRP A 16 2.42 -6.85 -4.30
C TRP A 16 2.92 -8.11 -5.00
N CYS A 17 2.04 -8.83 -5.69
CA CYS A 17 2.36 -10.13 -6.28
C CYS A 17 2.52 -10.11 -7.80
N GLY A 18 2.30 -8.95 -8.45
CA GLY A 18 2.45 -8.81 -9.90
C GLY A 18 1.36 -9.48 -10.75
N LYS A 19 0.31 -10.06 -10.17
CA LYS A 19 -0.81 -10.66 -10.92
C LYS A 19 -1.66 -9.58 -11.61
N ILE A 20 -2.22 -9.91 -12.78
CA ILE A 20 -3.18 -9.04 -13.47
C ILE A 20 -4.54 -9.16 -12.77
N VAL A 21 -5.05 -8.03 -12.30
CA VAL A 21 -6.37 -7.87 -11.70
C VAL A 21 -7.39 -7.69 -12.80
N ARG A 22 -8.27 -8.68 -12.95
CA ARG A 22 -9.36 -8.65 -13.94
C ARG A 22 -10.66 -8.10 -13.37
N GLU A 23 -10.88 -8.23 -12.06
CA GLU A 23 -12.11 -7.80 -11.39
C GLU A 23 -11.80 -7.18 -10.02
N ASN A 24 -12.55 -6.11 -9.67
CA ASN A 24 -12.60 -5.45 -8.36
C ASN A 24 -11.23 -5.25 -7.65
N PRO A 25 -10.33 -4.43 -8.21
CA PRO A 25 -9.05 -4.10 -7.57
C PRO A 25 -9.25 -3.39 -6.23
N ILE A 26 -8.44 -3.77 -5.23
CA ILE A 26 -8.32 -3.01 -3.99
C ILE A 26 -7.28 -1.91 -4.25
N VAL A 27 -7.74 -0.69 -4.50
CA VAL A 27 -6.87 0.47 -4.75
C VAL A 27 -6.79 1.33 -3.50
N VAL A 28 -5.57 1.60 -3.03
CA VAL A 28 -5.31 2.21 -1.74
C VAL A 28 -4.31 3.35 -1.88
N LYS A 29 -4.61 4.51 -1.29
CA LYS A 29 -3.68 5.65 -1.22
C LYS A 29 -3.14 5.80 0.19
N THR A 30 -1.85 6.16 0.29
CA THR A 30 -1.20 6.49 1.57
C THR A 30 -1.01 7.99 1.71
N CYS A 31 -0.98 8.52 2.93
CA CYS A 31 -0.82 9.96 3.17
C CYS A 31 0.53 10.53 2.67
N CYS A 32 1.57 9.71 2.57
CA CYS A 32 2.93 10.15 2.22
C CYS A 32 3.30 9.92 0.75
N ASN A 33 2.46 9.26 -0.04
CA ASN A 33 2.74 8.99 -1.45
C ASN A 33 1.46 9.22 -2.27
N ASN A 34 1.56 10.09 -3.28
CA ASN A 34 0.46 10.36 -4.19
C ASN A 34 0.16 9.19 -5.14
N LYS A 35 1.07 8.22 -5.27
CA LYS A 35 0.84 7.01 -6.06
C LYS A 35 -0.13 6.05 -5.34
N PRO A 36 -1.25 5.66 -5.99
CA PRO A 36 -2.13 4.63 -5.48
C PRO A 36 -1.50 3.24 -5.64
N TRP A 37 -1.72 2.38 -4.65
CA TRP A 37 -1.31 0.98 -4.63
C TRP A 37 -2.50 0.11 -5.01
N THR A 38 -2.29 -0.86 -5.88
CA THR A 38 -3.34 -1.77 -6.35
C THR A 38 -3.07 -3.19 -5.91
N PHE A 39 -4.08 -3.85 -5.36
CA PHE A 39 -3.99 -5.24 -4.90
C PHE A 39 -5.05 -6.12 -5.54
N CYS A 40 -4.65 -7.34 -5.88
CA CYS A 40 -5.54 -8.37 -6.44
C CYS A 40 -6.40 -9.07 -5.38
N SER A 41 -6.02 -9.01 -4.10
CA SER A 41 -6.71 -9.72 -3.02
C SER A 41 -6.51 -9.03 -1.67
N ARG A 42 -7.43 -9.32 -0.74
CA ARG A 42 -7.31 -8.87 0.67
C ARG A 42 -6.04 -9.38 1.34
N GLU A 43 -5.54 -10.55 0.93
CA GLU A 43 -4.31 -11.11 1.45
C GLU A 43 -3.09 -10.27 1.05
N CYS A 44 -2.96 -9.92 -0.24
CA CYS A 44 -1.89 -9.04 -0.72
C CYS A 44 -1.92 -7.68 -0.02
N TYR A 45 -3.13 -7.12 0.14
CA TYR A 45 -3.32 -5.88 0.87
C TYR A 45 -2.90 -5.99 2.35
N SER A 46 -3.26 -7.06 3.04
CA SER A 46 -2.92 -7.29 4.44
C SER A 46 -1.41 -7.45 4.66
N GLN A 47 -0.74 -8.25 3.83
CA GLN A 47 0.71 -8.43 3.89
C GLN A 47 1.44 -7.11 3.63
N TRP A 48 1.06 -6.39 2.57
CA TRP A 48 1.63 -5.09 2.26
C TRP A 48 1.39 -4.07 3.38
N THR A 49 0.21 -4.06 4.00
CA THR A 49 -0.11 -3.12 5.09
C THR A 49 0.78 -3.35 6.31
N ARG A 50 1.00 -4.62 6.69
CA ARG A 50 1.91 -4.96 7.82
C ARG A 50 3.32 -4.47 7.56
N GLU A 51 3.86 -4.73 6.38
CA GLU A 51 5.18 -4.26 5.95
C GLU A 51 5.26 -2.73 5.88
N TRP A 52 4.21 -2.09 5.36
CA TRP A 52 4.14 -0.64 5.27
C TRP A 52 4.14 0.02 6.65
N MET A 53 3.34 -0.48 7.59
CA MET A 53 3.29 0.01 8.98
C MET A 53 4.64 -0.16 9.69
N ARG A 54 5.26 -1.34 9.56
CA ARG A 54 6.61 -1.59 10.10
C ARG A 54 7.64 -0.58 9.61
N ARG A 55 7.59 -0.19 8.34
CA ARG A 55 8.48 0.84 7.76
C ARG A 55 8.18 2.25 8.29
N GLN A 56 6.92 2.57 8.59
CA GLN A 56 6.57 3.88 9.19
C GLN A 56 7.11 3.99 10.63
N GLU A 57 6.99 2.92 11.41
CA GLU A 57 7.52 2.86 12.77
C GLU A 57 9.05 3.02 12.79
N GLN A 58 9.76 2.34 11.88
CA GLN A 58 11.22 2.46 11.74
C GLN A 58 11.68 3.88 11.37
N LYS A 59 10.98 4.55 10.44
CA LYS A 59 11.29 5.94 10.07
C LYS A 59 11.11 6.91 11.25
N THR A 60 10.11 6.66 12.09
CA THR A 60 9.87 7.46 13.30
C THR A 60 10.97 7.24 14.34
N GLY A 61 11.47 6.01 14.48
CA GLY A 61 12.58 5.67 15.38
C GLY A 61 13.93 6.28 14.98
N GLN A 62 14.23 6.35 13.68
CA GLN A 62 15.49 6.95 13.20
C GLN A 62 15.58 8.46 13.48
N ARG A 63 14.47 9.21 13.38
CA ARG A 63 14.44 10.64 13.73
C ARG A 63 14.82 10.90 15.20
N LYS A 64 14.48 10.00 16.12
CA LYS A 64 14.86 10.12 17.54
C LYS A 64 16.36 9.91 17.80
N ARG A 65 17.04 9.09 16.98
CA ARG A 65 18.49 8.82 17.15
C ARG A 65 19.40 9.89 16.58
N GLN A 66 18.88 10.76 15.71
CA GLN A 66 19.66 11.84 15.10
C GLN A 66 19.65 13.14 15.94
N LEU A 67 18.89 13.16 17.04
CA LEU A 67 18.72 14.29 17.96
C LEU A 67 19.31 14.01 19.36
N LEU A 68 20.08 12.93 19.52
CA LEU A 68 20.79 12.56 20.74
C LEU A 68 22.29 12.51 20.47
#